data_AF-A0A4Z1NXY1-F1
#
_entry.id   AF-A0A4Z1NXY1-F1
#
_cell.length_a   1.000
_cell.length_b   1.000
_cell.length_c   1.000
_cell.angle_alpha   90.00
_cell.angle_beta   90.00
_cell.angle_gamma   90.00
#
_symmetry.space_group_name_H-M   'P 1'
#
loop_
_entity.id
_entity.type
_entity.pdbx_description
1 polymer ?
#
loop_
_entity_poly.entity_id
_entity_poly.type
_entity_poly.pdbx_seq_one_letter_code
_entity_poly.pdbx_strand_id
1 'polypeptide(L)'
;MTDCNCFASALQVSDQLHRTEQSLAIASVDQVLNASRFASSVCRQYAACESCTDPSYFSIYVLVLRTAVRCYNYLAQSPSNNSSPSSVSTSSSGSSQGYRATSRVRIGAFEVDAPLDDHTRAVILRNELNRAAEAAQQLDTVLGPSSSKASTHRRDNTTLEYQRGLVKALREEIAAVEQTLLAG
;
A
#
# COMPACT_ATOMS: atom_id res chain seq x y z
N MET A 1 -5.20 -7.52 30.41
CA MET A 1 -4.71 -7.62 29.03
C MET A 1 -4.25 -6.22 28.66
N THR A 2 -2.96 -6.00 28.49
CA THR A 2 -2.42 -4.70 28.03
C THR A 2 -2.68 -4.59 26.54
N ASP A 3 -3.31 -3.50 26.11
CA ASP A 3 -3.62 -3.27 24.70
C ASP A 3 -2.33 -3.25 23.86
N CYS A 4 -2.28 -4.05 22.79
CA CYS A 4 -1.16 -4.05 21.87
C CYS A 4 -1.23 -2.78 21.01
N ASN A 5 -0.36 -1.80 21.28
CA ASN A 5 -0.28 -0.55 20.52
C ASN A 5 -0.08 -0.77 19.00
N CYS A 6 0.55 -1.88 18.60
CA CYS A 6 0.71 -2.24 17.19
C CYS A 6 -0.63 -2.53 16.51
N PHE A 7 -1.56 -3.17 17.22
CA PHE A 7 -2.89 -3.45 16.69
C PHE A 7 -3.72 -2.18 16.55
N ALA A 8 -3.68 -1.29 17.54
CA ALA A 8 -4.31 0.02 17.44
C ALA A 8 -3.78 0.83 16.24
N SER A 9 -2.45 0.81 16.02
CA SER A 9 -1.81 1.45 14.88
C SER A 9 -2.28 0.83 13.54
N ALA A 10 -2.42 -0.49 13.48
CA ALA A 10 -2.93 -1.18 12.30
C ALA A 10 -4.36 -0.78 11.96
N LEU A 11 -5.23 -0.64 12.97
CA LEU A 11 -6.61 -0.18 12.78
C LEU A 11 -6.68 1.26 12.27
N GLN A 12 -5.85 2.15 12.81
CA GLN A 12 -5.76 3.54 12.34
C GLN A 12 -5.31 3.62 10.87
N VAL A 13 -4.27 2.85 10.51
CA VAL A 13 -3.79 2.78 9.12
C VAL A 13 -4.84 2.15 8.22
N SER A 14 -5.57 1.13 8.69
CA SER A 14 -6.66 0.50 7.94
C SER A 14 -7.78 1.49 7.62
N ASP A 15 -8.21 2.31 8.60
CA ASP A 15 -9.23 3.33 8.39
C ASP A 15 -8.74 4.42 7.43
N GLN A 16 -7.51 4.89 7.60
CA GLN A 16 -6.92 5.88 6.69
C GLN A 16 -6.86 5.35 5.26
N LEU A 17 -6.37 4.12 5.06
CA LEU A 17 -6.33 3.46 3.76
C LEU A 17 -7.71 3.29 3.15
N HIS A 18 -8.70 2.89 3.95
CA HIS A 18 -10.06 2.71 3.46
C HIS A 18 -10.67 4.02 2.97
N ARG A 19 -10.48 5.12 3.71
CA ARG A 19 -10.91 6.45 3.27
C ARG A 19 -10.19 6.90 2.00
N THR A 20 -8.89 6.60 1.88
CA THR A 20 -8.13 6.87 0.66
C THR A 20 -8.61 6.01 -0.51
N GLU A 21 -8.90 4.73 -0.30
CA GLU A 21 -9.45 3.81 -1.31
C GLU A 21 -10.79 4.32 -1.85
N GLN A 22 -11.69 4.78 -0.97
CA GLN A 22 -12.97 5.38 -1.34
C GLN A 22 -12.84 6.69 -2.12
N SER A 23 -11.71 7.41 -1.94
CA SER A 23 -11.45 8.70 -2.57
C SER A 23 -10.37 8.64 -3.66
N LEU A 24 -9.98 7.44 -4.13
CA LEU A 24 -8.91 7.26 -5.13
C LEU A 24 -9.11 8.11 -6.38
N ALA A 25 -10.37 8.26 -6.82
CA ALA A 25 -10.70 9.04 -8.00
C ALA A 25 -10.33 10.52 -7.88
N ILE A 26 -10.31 11.09 -6.67
CA ILE A 26 -10.05 12.53 -6.42
C ILE A 26 -8.76 12.78 -5.63
N ALA A 27 -8.13 11.72 -5.10
CA ALA A 27 -6.94 11.81 -4.27
C ALA A 27 -5.69 12.11 -5.12
N SER A 28 -4.81 12.96 -4.60
CA SER A 28 -3.49 13.16 -5.21
C SER A 28 -2.61 11.92 -5.06
N VAL A 29 -1.66 11.75 -5.98
CA VAL A 29 -0.70 10.62 -5.95
C VAL A 29 0.03 10.57 -4.60
N ASP A 30 0.47 11.72 -4.08
CA ASP A 30 1.15 11.78 -2.78
C ASP A 30 0.27 11.39 -1.61
N GLN A 31 -1.02 11.74 -1.62
CA GLN A 31 -1.96 11.29 -0.59
C GLN A 31 -2.09 9.77 -0.60
N VAL A 32 -2.24 9.17 -1.79
CA VAL A 32 -2.35 7.72 -1.95
C VAL A 32 -1.05 7.02 -1.54
N LEU A 33 0.10 7.52 -1.95
CA LEU A 33 1.40 6.96 -1.56
C LEU A 33 1.66 7.08 -0.05
N ASN A 34 1.36 8.24 0.54
CA ASN A 34 1.58 8.45 1.98
C ASN A 34 0.69 7.55 2.83
N ALA A 35 -0.61 7.42 2.50
CA ALA A 35 -1.49 6.49 3.19
C ALA A 35 -1.00 5.02 3.05
N SER A 36 -0.55 4.65 1.85
CA SER A 36 -0.13 3.27 1.52
C SER A 36 1.22 2.88 2.14
N ARG A 37 2.14 3.82 2.32
CA ARG A 37 3.44 3.60 2.99
C ARG A 37 3.31 3.09 4.42
N PHE A 38 2.32 3.61 5.16
CA PHE A 38 2.11 3.21 6.55
C PHE A 38 1.70 1.73 6.67
N ALA A 39 1.09 1.14 5.65
CA ALA A 39 0.72 -0.27 5.61
C ALA A 39 1.92 -1.21 5.81
N SER A 40 3.01 -0.94 5.09
CA SER A 40 4.24 -1.71 5.20
C SER A 40 4.89 -1.54 6.57
N SER A 41 4.81 -0.34 7.15
CA SER A 41 5.34 -0.04 8.49
C SER A 41 4.62 -0.82 9.58
N VAL A 42 3.28 -0.83 9.58
CA VAL A 42 2.52 -1.56 10.62
C VAL A 42 2.70 -3.08 10.52
N CYS A 43 2.89 -3.62 9.31
CA CYS A 43 3.22 -5.04 9.12
C CYS A 43 4.60 -5.38 9.72
N ARG A 44 5.61 -4.52 9.50
CA ARG A 44 6.94 -4.65 10.10
C ARG A 44 6.88 -4.59 11.63
N GLN A 45 6.11 -3.64 12.17
CA GLN A 45 5.89 -3.52 13.61
C GLN A 45 5.23 -4.77 14.20
N TYR A 46 4.24 -5.34 13.53
CA TYR A 46 3.61 -6.58 13.97
C TYR A 46 4.57 -7.77 14.00
N ALA A 47 5.42 -7.91 12.98
CA ALA A 47 6.40 -8.98 12.92
C ALA A 47 7.40 -8.91 14.09
N ALA A 48 7.79 -7.71 14.50
CA ALA A 48 8.68 -7.49 15.64
C ALA A 48 7.96 -7.48 17.00
N CYS A 49 6.63 -7.32 17.04
CA CYS A 49 5.88 -7.14 18.28
C CYS A 49 5.55 -8.46 18.97
N GLU A 50 6.08 -8.64 20.18
CA GLU A 50 5.82 -9.82 21.02
C GLU A 50 4.49 -9.75 21.78
N SER A 51 3.99 -8.54 22.07
CA SER A 51 2.74 -8.32 22.82
C SER A 51 1.47 -8.63 22.01
N CYS A 52 1.57 -8.65 20.68
CA CYS A 52 0.45 -8.99 19.80
C CYS A 52 0.39 -10.52 19.63
N THR A 53 -0.35 -11.16 20.53
CA THR A 53 -0.40 -12.62 20.68
C THR A 53 -1.60 -13.26 20.00
N ASP A 54 -2.69 -12.52 19.77
CA ASP A 54 -3.88 -13.04 19.11
C ASP A 54 -3.61 -13.37 17.62
N PRO A 55 -3.77 -14.64 17.19
CA PRO A 55 -3.56 -15.04 15.81
C PRO A 55 -4.58 -14.42 14.84
N SER A 56 -5.77 -14.03 15.29
CA SER A 56 -6.78 -13.39 14.44
C SER A 56 -6.32 -12.03 13.91
N TYR A 57 -5.45 -11.34 14.64
CA TYR A 57 -4.93 -10.03 14.23
C TYR A 57 -4.07 -10.13 12.97
N PHE A 58 -3.48 -11.30 12.68
CA PHE A 58 -2.70 -11.54 11.47
C PHE A 58 -3.45 -11.13 10.20
N SER A 59 -4.73 -11.50 10.10
CA SER A 59 -5.57 -11.22 8.94
C SER A 59 -5.74 -9.71 8.70
N ILE A 60 -5.74 -8.90 9.76
CA ILE A 60 -5.83 -7.44 9.65
C ILE A 60 -4.57 -6.86 8.99
N TYR A 61 -3.39 -7.33 9.36
CA TYR A 61 -2.14 -6.87 8.72
C TYR A 61 -2.07 -7.26 7.24
N VAL A 62 -2.54 -8.47 6.89
CA VAL A 62 -2.69 -8.88 5.49
C VAL A 62 -3.67 -7.94 4.76
N LEU A 63 -4.84 -7.67 5.34
CA LEU A 63 -5.84 -6.79 4.72
C LEU A 63 -5.31 -5.39 4.49
N VAL A 64 -4.65 -4.80 5.49
CA VAL A 64 -3.99 -3.49 5.40
C VAL A 64 -3.00 -3.46 4.23
N LEU A 65 -2.16 -4.50 4.09
CA LEU A 65 -1.19 -4.54 3.00
C LEU A 65 -1.85 -4.77 1.64
N ARG A 66 -2.91 -5.60 1.55
CA ARG A 66 -3.70 -5.77 0.31
C ARG A 66 -4.35 -4.48 -0.15
N THR A 67 -4.93 -3.70 0.77
CA THR A 67 -5.54 -2.40 0.43
C THR A 67 -4.49 -1.42 -0.11
N ALA A 68 -3.29 -1.40 0.46
CA ALA A 68 -2.17 -0.62 -0.09
C ALA A 68 -1.78 -1.09 -1.50
N VAL A 69 -1.73 -2.40 -1.76
CA VAL A 69 -1.46 -2.96 -3.09
C VAL A 69 -2.53 -2.56 -4.11
N ARG A 70 -3.81 -2.53 -3.73
CA ARG A 70 -4.89 -2.01 -4.59
C ARG A 70 -4.70 -0.53 -4.92
N CYS A 71 -4.29 0.27 -3.94
CA CYS A 71 -3.96 1.67 -4.15
C CYS A 71 -2.79 1.83 -5.14
N TYR A 72 -1.73 1.01 -5.02
CA TYR A 72 -0.63 1.02 -5.98
C TYR A 72 -1.06 0.57 -7.38
N ASN A 73 -1.92 -0.44 -7.47
CA ASN A 73 -2.48 -0.89 -8.74
C ASN A 73 -3.27 0.22 -9.44
N TYR A 74 -4.08 0.96 -8.68
CA TYR A 74 -4.81 2.12 -9.20
C TYR A 74 -3.85 3.18 -9.76
N LEU A 75 -2.78 3.50 -9.03
CA LEU A 75 -1.77 4.45 -9.48
C LEU A 75 -0.99 3.96 -10.72
N ALA A 76 -0.73 2.65 -10.83
CA ALA A 76 -0.07 2.05 -11.98
C ALA A 76 -0.95 2.11 -13.25
N GLN A 77 -2.27 1.94 -13.11
CA GLN A 77 -3.22 1.96 -14.21
C GLN A 77 -3.68 3.38 -14.60
N SER A 78 -3.45 4.38 -13.75
CA SER A 78 -3.85 5.76 -14.03
C SER A 78 -2.94 6.37 -15.10
N PRO A 79 -3.41 6.72 -16.31
CA PRO A 79 -2.57 7.30 -17.34
C PRO A 79 -2.02 8.65 -16.89
N SER A 80 -0.73 8.89 -17.11
CA SER A 80 -0.18 10.24 -17.01
C SER A 80 -0.59 10.97 -18.28
N ASN A 81 -1.53 11.91 -18.20
CA ASN A 81 -1.85 12.78 -19.33
C ASN A 81 -0.69 13.77 -19.61
N ASN A 82 0.47 13.26 -20.04
CA ASN A 82 1.66 14.07 -20.35
C ASN A 82 1.98 14.16 -21.85
N SER A 83 1.16 13.57 -22.73
CA SER A 83 1.30 13.75 -24.18
C SER A 83 0.53 15.00 -24.66
N SER A 84 1.06 16.20 -24.34
CA SER A 84 1.13 17.43 -25.17
C SER A 84 1.07 18.71 -24.32
N PRO A 85 2.01 19.67 -24.49
CA PRO A 85 1.78 21.04 -24.04
C PRO A 85 0.84 21.73 -25.03
N SER A 86 -0.47 21.46 -24.92
CA SER A 86 -1.47 22.17 -25.70
C SER A 86 -1.67 23.56 -25.08
N SER A 87 -1.12 24.54 -25.79
CA SER A 87 -1.36 25.97 -25.66
C SER A 87 -2.80 26.32 -25.30
N VAL A 88 -2.92 27.32 -24.41
CA VAL A 88 -4.04 28.26 -24.23
C VAL A 88 -5.14 28.14 -25.29
N SER A 89 -6.30 27.61 -24.90
CA SER A 89 -7.56 27.82 -25.60
C SER A 89 -8.72 27.81 -24.60
N THR A 90 -9.18 29.00 -24.25
CA THR A 90 -10.51 29.28 -23.71
C THR A 90 -11.59 28.74 -24.66
N SER A 91 -12.33 27.71 -24.26
CA SER A 91 -13.77 27.55 -24.58
C SER A 91 -14.33 26.23 -24.01
N SER A 92 -15.29 26.39 -23.10
CA SER A 92 -16.49 25.56 -22.88
C SER A 92 -16.57 24.12 -23.41
N SER A 93 -16.98 23.23 -22.49
CA SER A 93 -17.79 22.00 -22.68
C SER A 93 -17.02 20.66 -22.76
N GLY A 94 -17.34 19.75 -21.84
CA GLY A 94 -17.05 18.30 -21.99
C GLY A 94 -16.15 17.73 -20.89
N SER A 95 -16.75 17.27 -19.80
CA SER A 95 -16.13 16.60 -18.66
C SER A 95 -15.40 15.31 -19.07
N SER A 96 -14.08 15.40 -19.28
CA SER A 96 -13.15 14.27 -19.17
C SER A 96 -11.97 14.72 -18.32
N GLN A 97 -12.19 14.70 -17.01
CA GLN A 97 -11.20 15.12 -16.01
C GLN A 97 -10.13 14.02 -15.92
N GLY A 98 -9.19 14.03 -16.87
CA GLY A 98 -7.98 13.23 -16.80
C GLY A 98 -7.10 13.76 -15.67
N TYR A 99 -7.03 13.03 -14.57
CA TYR A 99 -6.22 13.37 -13.41
C TYR A 99 -4.75 13.39 -13.81
N ARG A 100 -4.15 14.58 -13.87
CA ARG A 100 -2.71 14.71 -14.06
C ARG A 100 -2.02 14.27 -12.76
N ALA A 101 -1.29 13.15 -12.82
CA ALA A 101 -0.44 12.70 -11.72
C ALA A 101 0.58 13.80 -11.38
N THR A 102 0.36 14.48 -10.26
CA THR A 102 1.25 15.53 -9.76
C THR A 102 1.79 15.12 -8.40
N SER A 103 3.05 15.45 -8.13
CA SER A 103 3.66 15.37 -6.81
C SER A 103 3.88 16.77 -6.27
N ARG A 104 3.54 16.95 -5.01
CA ARG A 104 3.65 18.18 -4.24
C ARG A 104 5.07 18.31 -3.73
N VAL A 105 5.84 19.17 -4.38
CA VAL A 105 7.21 19.52 -3.98
C VAL A 105 7.14 20.68 -3.02
N ARG A 106 7.68 20.50 -1.80
CA ARG A 106 7.78 21.55 -0.79
C ARG A 106 9.24 21.92 -0.49
N ILE A 107 9.59 23.19 -0.67
CA ILE A 107 10.90 23.77 -0.31
C ILE A 107 10.67 24.98 0.60
N GLY A 108 10.83 24.80 1.91
CA GLY A 108 10.51 25.82 2.90
C GLY A 108 9.01 26.17 2.92
N ALA A 109 8.69 27.42 2.56
CA ALA A 109 7.31 27.92 2.43
C ALA A 109 6.74 27.80 1.01
N PHE A 110 7.56 27.39 0.03
CA PHE A 110 7.12 27.17 -1.34
C PHE A 110 6.57 25.76 -1.51
N GLU A 111 5.40 25.64 -2.12
CA GLU A 111 4.69 24.39 -2.39
C GLU A 111 4.17 24.45 -3.83
N VAL A 112 4.57 23.49 -4.66
CA VAL A 112 4.11 23.40 -6.05
C VAL A 112 3.77 21.96 -6.42
N ASP A 113 2.67 21.79 -7.13
CA ASP A 113 2.30 20.50 -7.72
C ASP A 113 3.06 20.37 -9.06
N ALA A 114 4.13 19.56 -9.06
CA ALA A 114 4.93 19.27 -10.24
C ALA A 114 4.38 18.02 -10.95
N PRO A 115 4.24 18.02 -12.29
CA PRO A 115 3.87 16.82 -13.01
C PRO A 115 4.93 15.74 -12.81
N LEU A 116 4.50 14.56 -12.38
CA LEU A 116 5.33 13.36 -12.35
C LEU A 116 5.39 12.82 -13.79
N ASP A 117 6.58 12.67 -14.34
CA ASP A 117 6.75 11.87 -15.55
C ASP A 117 6.53 10.39 -15.23
N ASP A 118 6.09 9.64 -16.26
CA ASP A 118 5.72 8.23 -16.16
C ASP A 118 6.86 7.36 -15.63
N HIS A 119 8.11 7.70 -15.99
CA HIS A 119 9.29 6.97 -15.55
C HIS A 119 9.56 7.17 -14.05
N THR A 120 9.59 8.43 -13.58
CA THR A 120 9.74 8.73 -12.14
C THR A 120 8.62 8.10 -11.32
N ARG A 121 7.38 8.16 -11.81
CA ARG A 121 6.23 7.53 -11.16
C ARG A 121 6.39 6.01 -11.07
N ALA A 122 6.80 5.35 -12.16
CA ALA A 122 7.04 3.91 -12.18
C ALA A 122 8.15 3.52 -11.19
N VAL A 123 9.23 4.29 -11.10
CA VAL A 123 10.32 4.05 -10.14
C VAL A 123 9.84 4.19 -8.69
N ILE A 124 9.06 5.22 -8.38
CA ILE A 124 8.47 5.39 -7.04
C ILE A 124 7.56 4.21 -6.70
N LEU A 125 6.62 3.86 -7.58
CA LEU A 125 5.70 2.74 -7.35
C LEU A 125 6.44 1.42 -7.20
N ARG A 126 7.50 1.19 -7.97
CA ARG A 126 8.32 -0.02 -7.83
C ARG A 126 9.02 -0.08 -6.47
N ASN A 127 9.52 1.04 -5.96
CA ASN A 127 10.09 1.10 -4.61
C ASN A 127 9.04 0.76 -3.55
N GLU A 128 7.84 1.31 -3.67
CA GLU A 128 6.75 1.03 -2.73
C GLU A 128 6.26 -0.43 -2.80
N LEU A 129 6.21 -1.03 -3.99
CA LEU A 129 5.91 -2.46 -4.15
C LEU A 129 7.00 -3.35 -3.55
N ASN A 130 8.28 -3.00 -3.70
CA ASN A 130 9.36 -3.72 -3.02
C ASN A 130 9.21 -3.66 -1.49
N ARG A 131 8.86 -2.49 -0.93
CA ARG A 131 8.59 -2.35 0.51
C ARG A 131 7.42 -3.22 0.96
N ALA A 132 6.37 -3.31 0.15
CA ALA A 132 5.22 -4.18 0.39
C ALA A 132 5.59 -5.67 0.29
N ALA A 133 6.42 -6.05 -0.69
CA ALA A 133 6.92 -7.40 -0.85
C ALA A 133 7.77 -7.84 0.36
N GLU A 134 8.66 -6.97 0.84
CA GLU A 134 9.43 -7.20 2.07
C GLU A 134 8.51 -7.35 3.28
N ALA A 135 7.48 -6.51 3.42
CA ALA A 135 6.52 -6.62 4.50
C ALA A 135 5.70 -7.93 4.43
N ALA A 136 5.30 -8.36 3.23
CA ALA A 136 4.64 -9.66 3.01
C ALA A 136 5.55 -10.83 3.37
N GLN A 137 6.85 -10.75 3.05
CA GLN A 137 7.84 -11.73 3.44
C GLN A 137 7.98 -11.79 4.97
N GLN A 138 7.98 -10.66 5.66
CA GLN A 138 8.02 -10.65 7.12
C GLN A 138 6.77 -11.28 7.74
N LEU A 139 5.58 -11.04 7.18
CA LEU A 139 4.37 -11.75 7.60
C LEU A 139 4.51 -13.27 7.42
N ASP A 140 5.14 -13.74 6.34
CA ASP A 140 5.45 -15.15 6.14
C ASP A 140 6.38 -15.70 7.23
N THR A 141 7.44 -14.96 7.58
CA THR A 141 8.38 -15.38 8.65
C THR A 141 7.71 -15.54 10.01
N VAL A 142 6.66 -14.75 10.32
CA VAL A 142 5.87 -14.87 11.55
C VAL A 142 5.10 -16.19 11.62
N LEU A 143 4.80 -16.80 10.48
CA LEU A 143 4.15 -18.11 10.37
C LEU A 143 5.18 -19.27 10.40
N GLY A 144 6.48 -18.95 10.35
CA GLY A 144 7.55 -19.92 10.44
C GLY A 144 7.67 -20.54 11.85
N PRO A 145 8.14 -21.80 11.96
CA PRO A 145 8.29 -22.48 13.24
C PRO A 145 9.35 -21.83 14.15
N SER A 146 10.25 -21.04 13.59
CA SER A 146 11.30 -20.30 14.30
C SER A 146 10.84 -18.93 14.81
N SER A 147 9.59 -18.53 14.59
CA SER A 147 9.11 -17.21 15.02
C SER A 147 8.80 -17.18 16.52
N SER A 148 9.04 -16.04 17.16
CA SER A 148 8.66 -15.81 18.56
C SER A 148 7.14 -15.96 18.78
N LYS A 149 6.34 -15.78 17.73
CA LYS A 149 4.88 -15.99 17.78
C LYS A 149 4.48 -17.46 17.65
N ALA A 150 5.31 -18.30 17.04
CA ALA A 150 5.10 -19.75 16.98
C ALA A 150 5.38 -20.43 18.32
N SER A 151 6.35 -19.92 19.10
CA SER A 151 6.64 -20.44 20.44
C SER A 151 5.57 -20.09 21.48
N THR A 152 4.89 -18.96 21.31
CA THR A 152 3.93 -18.44 22.31
C THR A 152 2.53 -19.01 22.14
N HIS A 153 2.13 -19.40 20.92
CA HIS A 153 0.80 -19.94 20.65
C HIS A 153 0.85 -21.20 19.80
N ARG A 154 0.18 -22.25 20.32
CA ARG A 154 -0.12 -23.46 19.57
C ARG A 154 -1.22 -23.14 18.55
N ARG A 155 -0.83 -22.69 17.35
CA ARG A 155 -1.76 -22.52 16.23
C ARG A 155 -2.25 -23.90 15.77
N ASP A 156 -3.54 -24.04 15.54
CA ASP A 156 -4.08 -25.18 14.84
C ASP A 156 -3.58 -25.17 13.38
N ASN A 157 -3.45 -26.36 12.81
CA ASN A 157 -2.91 -26.51 11.46
C ASN A 157 -3.80 -25.80 10.41
N THR A 158 -5.11 -25.79 10.62
CA THR A 158 -6.08 -25.13 9.74
C THR A 158 -5.90 -23.60 9.71
N THR A 159 -5.79 -22.95 10.88
CA THR A 159 -5.49 -21.51 10.92
C THR A 159 -4.14 -21.18 10.28
N LEU A 160 -3.11 -22.01 10.50
CA LEU A 160 -1.79 -21.80 9.91
C LEU A 160 -1.83 -21.91 8.38
N GLU A 161 -2.52 -22.92 7.84
CA GLU A 161 -2.73 -23.09 6.39
C GLU A 161 -3.50 -21.92 5.79
N TYR A 162 -4.57 -21.47 6.46
CA TYR A 162 -5.33 -20.30 6.04
C TYR A 162 -4.45 -19.03 5.98
N GLN A 163 -3.68 -18.77 7.04
CA GLN A 163 -2.79 -17.60 7.11
C GLN A 163 -1.68 -17.65 6.06
N ARG A 164 -1.12 -18.82 5.76
CA ARG A 164 -0.17 -19.00 4.65
C ARG A 164 -0.84 -18.75 3.29
N GLY A 165 -2.06 -19.22 3.10
CA GLY A 165 -2.85 -18.96 1.90
C GLY A 165 -3.07 -17.46 1.66
N LEU A 166 -3.37 -16.72 2.74
CA LEU A 166 -3.49 -15.26 2.69
C LEU A 166 -2.21 -14.55 2.23
N VAL A 167 -1.06 -14.93 2.78
CA VAL A 167 0.24 -14.36 2.37
C VAL A 167 0.59 -14.72 0.94
N LYS A 168 0.33 -15.97 0.53
CA LYS A 168 0.56 -16.40 -0.86
C LYS A 168 -0.25 -15.54 -1.83
N ALA A 169 -1.54 -15.39 -1.59
CA ALA A 169 -2.41 -14.56 -2.44
C ALA A 169 -1.96 -13.09 -2.49
N LEU A 170 -1.53 -12.54 -1.35
CA LEU A 170 -0.97 -11.18 -1.30
C LEU A 170 0.30 -11.03 -2.13
N ARG A 171 1.21 -12.02 -2.13
CA ARG A 171 2.42 -12.00 -2.96
C ARG A 171 2.10 -12.08 -4.45
N GLU A 172 1.11 -12.89 -4.82
CA GLU A 172 0.61 -12.96 -6.20
C GLU A 172 0.02 -11.62 -6.65
N GLU A 173 -0.75 -10.94 -5.80
CA GLU A 173 -1.27 -9.59 -6.07
C GLU A 173 -0.16 -8.57 -6.27
N ILE A 174 0.87 -8.55 -5.40
CA ILE A 174 2.03 -7.65 -5.54
C ILE A 174 2.73 -7.90 -6.89
N ALA A 175 2.97 -9.16 -7.24
CA ALA A 175 3.62 -9.52 -8.50
C ALA A 175 2.79 -9.10 -9.73
N ALA A 176 1.47 -9.18 -9.66
CA ALA A 176 0.58 -8.73 -10.74
C ALA A 176 0.67 -7.21 -10.97
N VAL A 177 0.79 -6.41 -9.90
CA VAL A 177 0.99 -4.96 -10.04
C VAL A 177 2.37 -4.66 -10.61
N GLU A 178 3.42 -5.38 -10.21
CA GLU A 178 4.76 -5.20 -10.80
C GLU A 178 4.77 -5.50 -12.30
N GLN A 179 4.07 -6.56 -12.74
CA GLN A 179 3.92 -6.85 -14.17
C GLN A 179 3.19 -5.73 -14.92
N THR A 180 2.19 -5.12 -14.29
CA THR A 180 1.46 -3.97 -14.86
C THR A 180 2.39 -2.78 -15.10
N LEU A 181 3.32 -2.52 -14.17
CA LEU A 181 4.33 -1.46 -14.31
C LEU A 181 5.40 -1.75 -15.36
N LEU A 182 5.63 -3.01 -15.73
CA LEU A 182 6.59 -3.39 -16.78
C LEU A 182 5.97 -3.38 -18.18
N ALA A 183 4.65 -3.43 -18.27
CA ALA A 183 3.92 -3.50 -19.54
C ALA A 183 3.47 -2.12 -20.08
N GLY A 184 3.47 -1.09 -19.24
CA GLY A 184 3.19 0.31 -19.60
C GLY A 184 4.45 1.10 -19.88
#